data_AF-A0A2I0KF24-F1
#
_entry.id   AF-A0A2I0KF24-F1
#
_cell.length_a   1.000
_cell.length_b   1.000
_cell.length_c   1.000
_cell.angle_alpha   90.00
_cell.angle_beta   90.00
_cell.angle_gamma   90.00
#
_symmetry.space_group_name_H-M   'P 1'
#
loop_
_entity.id
_entity.type
_entity.pdbx_description
1 polymer ?
#
loop_
_entity_poly.entity_id
_entity_poly.type
_entity_poly.pdbx_seq_one_letter_code
_entity_poly.pdbx_strand_id
1 'polypeptide(L)'
;MASEEADSRSRLAQVLAPALEKIVKNASWRKHSKLAHECKSVLEKLTKPLPSTPDSEPESSVPGPLCDGPTELSLADSESFLSPLINACNSGNLKIADPSVDCVQKLIAHGYLRGEADPSGGPEAKLLSKLIESVCKCRELGDEAVELLILKTLLSAVTSISIRIHGDCLLMIVRTCYDIYLESKNVVNQTTAKASLVQMLVIVFRRMEADSSTVPIQPIVVAELMEPVEKSDPDNSMTQFVQGFITKIMQDIDVVLNPATPGKGPLAGHDGAFETTTVETTNPADLLDSTDKDMLDAKYWEIRGRGGSATDEGQDCGFGAVEDPAGECWGCLQDKRQ
;
A
#
# COMPACT_ATOMS: atom_id res chain seq x y z
N MET A 1 -13.41 -34.55 -12.29
CA MET A 1 -12.78 -34.35 -10.97
C MET A 1 -11.39 -33.71 -11.00
N ALA A 2 -10.83 -33.31 -12.14
CA ALA A 2 -9.54 -32.59 -12.19
C ALA A 2 -9.68 -31.04 -12.17
N SER A 3 -10.88 -30.51 -11.91
CA SER A 3 -11.18 -29.07 -12.03
C SER A 3 -11.37 -28.36 -10.68
N GLU A 4 -11.57 -29.10 -9.58
CA GLU A 4 -11.84 -28.53 -8.25
C GLU A 4 -10.55 -28.33 -7.43
N GLU A 5 -9.51 -29.15 -7.66
CA GLU A 5 -8.19 -28.96 -7.03
C GLU A 5 -7.46 -27.70 -7.52
N ALA A 6 -7.77 -27.23 -8.74
CA ALA A 6 -7.15 -26.02 -9.30
C ALA A 6 -7.66 -24.72 -8.63
N ASP A 7 -8.91 -24.73 -8.16
CA ASP A 7 -9.61 -23.56 -7.60
C ASP A 7 -9.36 -23.40 -6.08
N SER A 8 -8.72 -24.37 -5.45
CA SER A 8 -8.42 -24.40 -4.00
C SER A 8 -7.15 -23.65 -3.60
N ARG A 9 -6.45 -23.00 -4.54
CA ARG A 9 -5.25 -22.19 -4.23
C ARG A 9 -5.64 -20.79 -3.79
N SER A 10 -5.18 -20.44 -2.58
CA SER A 10 -5.06 -19.08 -2.02
C SER A 10 -4.83 -18.01 -3.10
N ARG A 11 -5.50 -16.86 -3.01
CA ARG A 11 -5.35 -15.79 -4.01
C ARG A 11 -3.94 -15.20 -3.96
N LEU A 12 -3.35 -15.08 -2.77
CA LEU A 12 -1.94 -14.78 -2.59
C LEU A 12 -1.02 -15.78 -3.33
N ALA A 13 -1.32 -17.08 -3.29
CA ALA A 13 -0.56 -18.09 -4.03
C ALA A 13 -0.67 -17.93 -5.56
N GLN A 14 -1.82 -17.47 -6.09
CA GLN A 14 -2.00 -17.18 -7.51
C GLN A 14 -1.12 -16.01 -7.99
N VAL A 15 -0.78 -15.07 -7.11
CA VAL A 15 0.18 -13.97 -7.39
C VAL A 15 1.63 -14.41 -7.24
N LEU A 16 1.97 -15.08 -6.12
CA LEU A 16 3.35 -15.46 -5.80
C LEU A 16 3.89 -16.58 -6.70
N ALA A 17 3.12 -17.65 -6.94
CA ALA A 17 3.66 -18.85 -7.58
C ALA A 17 4.21 -18.61 -9.01
N PRO A 18 3.50 -17.90 -9.92
CA PRO A 18 4.02 -17.64 -11.26
C PRO A 18 5.32 -16.82 -11.29
N ALA A 19 5.52 -15.93 -10.30
CA ALA A 19 6.75 -15.16 -10.16
C ALA A 19 7.91 -16.01 -9.66
N LEU A 20 7.68 -16.81 -8.61
CA LEU A 20 8.67 -17.73 -8.04
C LEU A 20 9.10 -18.81 -9.06
N GLU A 21 8.18 -19.34 -9.86
CA GLU A 21 8.50 -20.26 -10.96
C GLU A 21 9.39 -19.61 -12.04
N LYS A 22 9.09 -18.36 -12.43
CA LYS A 22 9.94 -17.57 -13.35
C LYS A 22 11.32 -17.32 -12.77
N ILE A 23 11.43 -17.01 -11.47
CA ILE A 23 12.71 -16.83 -10.77
C ILE A 23 13.51 -18.14 -10.78
N VAL A 24 12.90 -19.26 -10.39
CA VAL A 24 13.55 -20.60 -10.40
C VAL A 24 14.03 -20.98 -11.81
N LYS A 25 13.25 -20.67 -12.85
CA LYS A 25 13.61 -20.96 -14.25
C LYS A 25 14.82 -20.14 -14.75
N ASN A 26 15.00 -18.92 -14.25
CA ASN A 26 16.12 -18.04 -14.63
C ASN A 26 17.31 -18.12 -13.64
N ALA A 27 17.14 -18.72 -12.48
CA ALA A 27 18.17 -18.91 -11.48
C ALA A 27 19.31 -19.81 -12.00
N SER A 28 20.52 -19.25 -12.07
CA SER A 28 21.71 -20.03 -12.42
C SER A 28 22.09 -20.97 -11.28
N TRP A 29 22.18 -22.28 -11.54
CA TRP A 29 22.65 -23.30 -10.58
C TRP A 29 23.94 -22.91 -9.84
N ARG A 30 24.87 -22.19 -10.49
CA ARG A 30 26.15 -21.83 -9.87
C ARG A 30 26.09 -20.59 -8.97
N LYS A 31 25.24 -19.61 -9.29
CA LYS A 31 25.20 -18.31 -8.59
C LYS A 31 23.98 -18.16 -7.67
N HIS A 32 22.85 -18.73 -8.05
CA HIS A 32 21.54 -18.48 -7.46
C HIS A 32 20.86 -19.76 -6.96
N SER A 33 21.64 -20.81 -6.65
CA SER A 33 21.13 -22.08 -6.10
C SER A 33 20.36 -21.90 -4.80
N LYS A 34 20.85 -21.05 -3.88
CA LYS A 34 20.17 -20.70 -2.63
C LYS A 34 18.80 -20.08 -2.89
N LEU A 35 18.74 -19.04 -3.73
CA LEU A 35 17.49 -18.39 -4.15
C LEU A 35 16.53 -19.38 -4.82
N ALA A 36 17.02 -20.23 -5.73
CA ALA A 36 16.19 -21.25 -6.37
C ALA A 36 15.60 -22.26 -5.37
N HIS A 37 16.33 -22.59 -4.29
CA HIS A 37 15.85 -23.45 -3.22
C HIS A 37 14.82 -22.73 -2.33
N GLU A 38 15.07 -21.46 -1.98
CA GLU A 38 14.14 -20.61 -1.23
C GLU A 38 12.79 -20.49 -1.96
N CYS A 39 12.81 -20.14 -3.26
CA CYS A 39 11.60 -20.07 -4.09
C CYS A 39 10.85 -21.40 -4.18
N LYS A 40 11.55 -22.54 -4.32
CA LYS A 40 10.92 -23.87 -4.32
C LYS A 40 10.27 -24.22 -2.98
N SER A 41 10.94 -23.91 -1.87
CA SER A 41 10.39 -24.13 -0.53
C SER A 41 9.12 -23.31 -0.31
N VAL A 42 9.06 -22.08 -0.80
CA VAL A 42 7.83 -21.27 -0.78
C VAL A 42 6.74 -21.86 -1.68
N LEU A 43 7.05 -22.31 -2.90
CA LEU A 43 6.08 -22.99 -3.78
C LEU A 43 5.47 -24.24 -3.13
N GLU A 44 6.28 -25.02 -2.41
CA GLU A 44 5.81 -26.18 -1.62
C GLU A 44 4.91 -25.76 -0.45
N LYS A 45 5.22 -24.65 0.25
CA LYS A 45 4.36 -24.08 1.30
C LYS A 45 3.01 -23.62 0.71
N LEU A 46 3.03 -22.85 -0.37
CA LEU A 46 1.83 -22.32 -1.05
C LEU A 46 0.92 -23.39 -1.65
N THR A 47 1.42 -24.62 -1.83
CA THR A 47 0.64 -25.76 -2.32
C THR A 47 -0.04 -26.55 -1.18
N LYS A 48 0.41 -26.38 0.07
CA LYS A 48 -0.22 -27.01 1.23
C LYS A 48 -1.39 -26.16 1.70
N PRO A 49 -2.55 -26.74 2.06
CA PRO A 49 -3.59 -26.01 2.75
C PRO A 49 -3.02 -25.35 4.01
N LEU A 50 -3.26 -24.06 4.20
CA LEU A 50 -2.96 -23.38 5.45
C LEU A 50 -3.77 -24.08 6.56
N PRO A 51 -3.16 -24.49 7.69
CA PRO A 51 -3.86 -25.29 8.70
C PRO A 51 -5.02 -24.51 9.32
N SER A 52 -6.24 -24.88 8.93
CA SER A 52 -7.49 -24.36 9.47
C SER A 52 -7.87 -25.10 10.76
N THR A 53 -7.18 -24.77 11.86
CA THR A 53 -7.48 -25.28 13.20
C THR A 53 -7.91 -24.14 14.13
N PRO A 54 -9.16 -24.13 14.64
CA PRO A 54 -9.60 -23.20 15.68
C PRO A 54 -8.99 -23.45 17.07
N ASP A 55 -8.44 -24.64 17.30
CA ASP A 55 -8.02 -25.14 18.62
C ASP A 55 -6.48 -25.23 18.76
N SER A 56 -5.79 -24.13 18.49
CA SER A 56 -4.39 -23.97 18.93
C SER A 56 -4.27 -22.66 19.68
N GLU A 57 -3.87 -22.76 20.95
CA GLU A 57 -3.56 -21.63 21.84
C GLU A 57 -2.67 -20.60 21.10
N PRO A 58 -2.82 -19.29 21.38
CA PRO A 58 -2.10 -18.25 20.67
C PRO A 58 -0.61 -18.24 21.06
N GLU A 59 0.18 -19.09 20.40
CA GLU A 59 1.65 -19.13 20.41
C GLU A 59 2.23 -17.82 19.84
N SER A 60 2.13 -16.73 20.60
CA SER A 60 2.86 -15.44 20.53
C SER A 60 3.18 -14.84 19.15
N SER A 61 2.41 -15.19 18.12
CA SER A 61 2.76 -14.92 16.73
C SER A 61 2.45 -13.48 16.36
N VAL A 62 3.50 -12.65 16.28
CA VAL A 62 3.39 -11.25 15.83
C VAL A 62 2.79 -11.22 14.41
N PRO A 63 1.72 -10.44 14.16
CA PRO A 63 1.18 -10.24 12.82
C PRO A 63 2.24 -9.76 11.82
N GLY A 64 2.11 -10.18 10.57
CA GLY A 64 3.00 -9.82 9.47
C GLY A 64 2.33 -8.93 8.43
N PRO A 65 3.12 -8.33 7.52
CA PRO A 65 2.60 -7.40 6.53
C PRO A 65 1.84 -8.06 5.37
N LEU A 66 1.81 -9.40 5.26
CA LEU A 66 1.03 -10.08 4.22
C LEU A 66 -0.31 -10.58 4.76
N CYS A 67 -1.37 -10.34 3.99
CA CYS A 67 -2.68 -10.95 4.18
C CYS A 67 -3.12 -11.75 2.96
N ASP A 68 -4.02 -12.72 3.13
CA ASP A 68 -4.76 -13.38 2.05
C ASP A 68 -6.27 -13.26 2.33
N GLY A 69 -6.91 -12.26 1.70
CA GLY A 69 -8.28 -11.90 2.01
C GLY A 69 -8.42 -11.38 3.45
N PRO A 70 -9.28 -11.98 4.30
CA PRO A 70 -9.43 -11.58 5.70
C PRO A 70 -8.34 -12.12 6.63
N THR A 71 -7.50 -13.06 6.17
CA THR A 71 -6.49 -13.73 7.00
C THR A 71 -5.18 -12.96 6.97
N GLU A 72 -4.75 -12.43 8.11
CA GLU A 72 -3.40 -11.90 8.28
C GLU A 72 -2.42 -13.04 8.56
N LEU A 73 -1.27 -13.05 7.89
CA LEU A 73 -0.22 -14.04 8.10
C LEU A 73 0.69 -13.63 9.24
N SER A 74 1.37 -14.59 9.85
CA SER A 74 2.41 -14.28 10.84
C SER A 74 3.56 -13.51 10.17
N LEU A 75 4.32 -12.75 10.98
CA LEU A 75 5.55 -12.10 10.52
C LEU A 75 6.55 -13.11 9.95
N ALA A 76 6.66 -14.30 10.55
CA ALA A 76 7.58 -15.35 10.11
C ALA A 76 7.18 -15.95 8.75
N ASP A 77 5.88 -16.18 8.52
CA ASP A 77 5.38 -16.63 7.22
C ASP A 77 5.58 -15.55 6.17
N SER A 78 5.25 -14.30 6.51
CA SER A 78 5.43 -13.14 5.64
C SER A 78 6.89 -12.94 5.23
N GLU A 79 7.84 -13.02 6.16
CA GLU A 79 9.28 -12.98 5.85
C GLU A 79 9.69 -14.18 4.98
N SER A 80 9.15 -15.37 5.23
CA SER A 80 9.46 -16.54 4.41
C SER A 80 8.94 -16.43 2.97
N PHE A 81 7.85 -15.70 2.74
CA PHE A 81 7.29 -15.47 1.40
C PHE A 81 7.91 -14.26 0.67
N LEU A 82 8.29 -13.21 1.39
CA LEU A 82 8.88 -11.99 0.82
C LEU A 82 10.41 -12.08 0.63
N SER A 83 11.12 -12.82 1.48
CA SER A 83 12.59 -12.92 1.38
C SER A 83 13.13 -13.43 0.03
N PRO A 84 12.51 -14.39 -0.69
CA PRO A 84 12.99 -14.77 -2.02
C PRO A 84 12.78 -13.65 -3.05
N LEU A 85 11.73 -12.82 -2.90
CA LEU A 85 11.49 -11.66 -3.77
C LEU A 85 12.55 -10.57 -3.54
N ILE A 86 12.84 -10.26 -2.26
CA ILE A 86 13.92 -9.34 -1.86
C ILE A 86 15.27 -9.83 -2.40
N ASN A 87 15.57 -11.12 -2.26
CA ASN A 87 16.80 -11.73 -2.76
C ASN A 87 16.87 -11.74 -4.30
N ALA A 88 15.73 -11.88 -4.99
CA ALA A 88 15.63 -11.81 -6.45
C ALA A 88 15.86 -10.39 -6.99
N CYS A 89 15.29 -9.36 -6.36
CA CYS A 89 15.56 -7.96 -6.69
C CYS A 89 17.06 -7.63 -6.53
N ASN A 90 17.65 -8.00 -5.39
CA ASN A 90 19.08 -7.80 -5.10
C ASN A 90 20.03 -8.73 -5.88
N SER A 91 19.54 -9.56 -6.82
CA SER A 91 20.38 -10.55 -7.54
C SER A 91 21.33 -9.96 -8.57
N GLY A 92 21.15 -8.69 -8.96
CA GLY A 92 21.88 -8.07 -10.07
C GLY A 92 21.62 -8.73 -11.43
N ASN A 93 20.52 -9.50 -11.57
CA ASN A 93 20.18 -10.21 -12.80
C ASN A 93 18.78 -9.83 -13.29
N LEU A 94 18.73 -9.18 -14.45
CA LEU A 94 17.50 -8.68 -15.06
C LEU A 94 16.37 -9.72 -15.11
N LYS A 95 16.66 -10.95 -15.53
CA LYS A 95 15.67 -12.04 -15.71
C LYS A 95 15.14 -12.65 -14.40
N ILE A 96 15.67 -12.20 -13.27
CA ILE A 96 15.30 -12.63 -11.92
C ILE A 96 14.66 -11.47 -11.16
N ALA A 97 15.20 -10.26 -11.31
CA ALA A 97 14.64 -9.05 -10.74
C ALA A 97 13.30 -8.66 -11.36
N ASP A 98 13.16 -8.67 -12.69
CA ASP A 98 11.91 -8.36 -13.42
C ASP A 98 10.66 -9.10 -12.86
N PRO A 99 10.62 -10.45 -12.81
CA PRO A 99 9.46 -11.15 -12.26
C PRO A 99 9.27 -10.92 -10.76
N SER A 100 10.31 -10.51 -10.04
CA SER A 100 10.19 -10.16 -8.62
C SER A 100 9.50 -8.79 -8.43
N VAL A 101 9.94 -7.77 -9.16
CA VAL A 101 9.34 -6.42 -9.09
C VAL A 101 7.89 -6.45 -9.58
N ASP A 102 7.57 -7.18 -10.65
CA ASP A 102 6.18 -7.40 -11.11
C ASP A 102 5.31 -8.09 -10.04
N CYS A 103 5.89 -9.05 -9.29
CA CYS A 103 5.21 -9.68 -8.17
C CYS A 103 4.93 -8.69 -7.03
N VAL A 104 5.93 -7.89 -6.64
CA VAL A 104 5.77 -6.86 -5.59
C VAL A 104 4.73 -5.83 -6.02
N GLN A 105 4.74 -5.38 -7.28
CA GLN A 105 3.74 -4.47 -7.82
C GLN A 105 2.32 -5.01 -7.65
N LYS A 106 2.09 -6.30 -7.93
CA LYS A 106 0.79 -6.96 -7.75
C LYS A 106 0.41 -7.15 -6.28
N LEU A 107 1.36 -7.48 -5.42
CA LEU A 107 1.12 -7.59 -3.98
C LEU A 107 0.64 -6.25 -3.38
N ILE A 108 1.23 -5.14 -3.84
CA ILE A 108 0.82 -3.78 -3.47
C ILE A 108 -0.54 -3.44 -4.10
N ALA A 109 -0.67 -3.61 -5.42
CA ALA A 109 -1.83 -3.17 -6.19
C ALA A 109 -3.12 -3.90 -5.81
N HIS A 110 -3.03 -5.16 -5.38
CA HIS A 110 -4.19 -5.94 -4.91
C HIS A 110 -4.39 -5.88 -3.38
N GLY A 111 -3.61 -5.06 -2.66
CA GLY A 111 -3.76 -4.88 -1.21
C GLY A 111 -3.37 -6.09 -0.34
N TYR A 112 -2.56 -7.02 -0.88
CA TYR A 112 -2.01 -8.16 -0.12
C TYR A 112 -0.94 -7.72 0.89
N LEU A 113 -0.27 -6.60 0.63
CA LEU A 113 0.66 -5.96 1.55
C LEU A 113 -0.04 -4.88 2.35
N ARG A 114 0.09 -4.96 3.66
CA ARG A 114 -0.46 -4.03 4.67
C ARG A 114 0.63 -3.62 5.64
N GLY A 115 0.39 -2.51 6.34
CA GLY A 115 1.28 -2.02 7.40
C GLY A 115 1.94 -0.69 7.06
N GLU A 116 3.16 -0.52 7.53
CA GLU A 116 3.88 0.75 7.46
C GLU A 116 5.35 0.54 7.11
N ALA A 117 5.85 1.20 6.07
CA ALA A 117 7.24 1.05 5.63
C ALA A 117 8.14 2.09 6.34
N ASP A 118 8.66 1.74 7.51
CA ASP A 118 9.68 2.51 8.25
C ASP A 118 10.94 1.67 8.57
N PRO A 119 12.15 2.08 8.12
CA PRO A 119 13.40 1.40 8.45
C PRO A 119 13.80 1.52 9.93
N SER A 120 13.27 2.49 10.68
CA SER A 120 13.51 2.67 12.11
C SER A 120 12.57 1.81 12.99
N GLY A 121 11.38 1.49 12.49
CA GLY A 121 10.25 0.95 13.23
C GLY A 121 10.32 -0.53 13.61
N GLY A 122 9.17 -1.17 13.75
CA GLY A 122 9.05 -2.58 14.14
C GLY A 122 9.63 -3.57 13.12
N PRO A 123 9.72 -4.87 13.46
CA PRO A 123 10.19 -5.90 12.54
C PRO A 123 9.37 -5.99 11.24
N GLU A 124 8.05 -5.85 11.32
CA GLU A 124 7.12 -5.76 10.19
C GLU A 124 7.47 -4.58 9.27
N ALA A 125 7.65 -3.39 9.86
CA ALA A 125 7.96 -2.16 9.13
C ALA A 125 9.31 -2.24 8.42
N LYS A 126 10.32 -2.81 9.11
CA LYS A 126 11.64 -3.10 8.54
C LYS A 126 11.59 -4.10 7.39
N LEU A 127 10.68 -5.07 7.40
CA LEU A 127 10.49 -6.01 6.29
C LEU A 127 9.88 -5.30 5.07
N LEU A 128 8.88 -4.44 5.27
CA LEU A 128 8.30 -3.60 4.22
C LEU A 128 9.33 -2.62 3.61
N SER A 129 10.08 -1.90 4.44
CA SER A 129 11.13 -0.99 3.95
C SER A 129 12.21 -1.73 3.17
N LYS A 130 12.68 -2.90 3.61
CA LYS A 130 13.63 -3.74 2.84
C LYS A 130 13.05 -4.18 1.49
N LEU A 131 11.75 -4.47 1.43
CA LEU A 131 11.08 -4.83 0.18
C LEU A 131 11.09 -3.66 -0.82
N ILE A 132 10.67 -2.48 -0.37
CA ILE A 132 10.67 -1.25 -1.19
C ILE A 132 12.10 -0.84 -1.59
N GLU A 133 13.06 -0.89 -0.66
CA GLU A 133 14.49 -0.63 -0.92
C GLU A 133 15.05 -1.58 -2.00
N SER A 134 14.68 -2.86 -1.96
CA SER A 134 15.10 -3.83 -2.96
C SER A 134 14.55 -3.52 -4.36
N VAL A 135 13.32 -3.01 -4.46
CA VAL A 135 12.74 -2.52 -5.72
C VAL A 135 13.48 -1.27 -6.20
N CYS A 136 13.82 -0.33 -5.31
CA CYS A 136 14.55 0.88 -5.67
C CYS A 136 15.97 0.58 -6.22
N LYS A 137 16.62 -0.47 -5.70
CA LYS A 137 17.92 -0.96 -6.18
C LYS A 137 17.87 -1.55 -7.59
N CYS A 138 16.73 -2.08 -8.05
CA CYS A 138 16.60 -2.64 -9.40
C CYS A 138 16.88 -1.61 -10.52
N ARG A 139 16.90 -0.29 -10.23
CA ARG A 139 17.28 0.74 -11.23
C ARG A 139 18.71 0.59 -11.72
N GLU A 140 19.59 0.01 -10.90
CA GLU A 140 21.00 -0.24 -11.22
C GLU A 140 21.19 -1.26 -12.37
N LEU A 141 20.11 -1.95 -12.78
CA LEU A 141 20.10 -2.84 -13.94
C LEU A 141 20.12 -2.08 -15.28
N GLY A 142 19.70 -0.80 -15.30
CA GLY A 142 19.78 0.07 -16.48
C GLY A 142 18.96 -0.39 -17.69
N ASP A 143 17.83 -1.05 -17.44
CA ASP A 143 16.91 -1.57 -18.47
C ASP A 143 15.60 -0.78 -18.49
N GLU A 144 15.19 -0.33 -19.69
CA GLU A 144 14.07 0.59 -19.88
C GLU A 144 12.70 -0.01 -19.47
N ALA A 145 12.53 -1.34 -19.58
CA ALA A 145 11.29 -1.99 -19.17
C ALA A 145 11.22 -2.11 -17.64
N VAL A 146 12.35 -2.39 -16.99
CA VAL A 146 12.45 -2.44 -15.53
C VAL A 146 12.34 -1.04 -14.90
N GLU A 147 12.84 0.02 -15.54
CA GLU A 147 12.59 1.40 -15.10
C GLU A 147 11.08 1.71 -15.00
N LEU A 148 10.30 1.44 -16.05
CA LEU A 148 8.84 1.60 -16.02
C LEU A 148 8.17 0.73 -14.95
N LEU A 149 8.67 -0.49 -14.74
CA LEU A 149 8.15 -1.41 -13.74
C LEU A 149 8.43 -0.92 -12.31
N ILE A 150 9.60 -0.32 -12.06
CA ILE A 150 9.95 0.35 -10.80
C ILE A 150 9.02 1.55 -10.60
N LEU A 151 8.90 2.45 -11.58
CA LEU A 151 7.98 3.60 -11.50
C LEU A 151 6.55 3.15 -11.18
N LYS A 152 6.07 2.07 -11.83
CA LYS A 152 4.74 1.50 -11.58
C LYS A 152 4.62 1.02 -10.14
N THR A 153 5.60 0.26 -9.66
CA THR A 153 5.63 -0.31 -8.31
C THR A 153 5.65 0.77 -7.24
N LEU A 154 6.52 1.76 -7.39
CA LEU A 154 6.68 2.84 -6.42
C LEU A 154 5.48 3.78 -6.42
N LEU A 155 4.89 4.10 -7.57
CA LEU A 155 3.65 4.88 -7.60
C LEU A 155 2.48 4.09 -7.01
N SER A 156 2.32 2.79 -7.31
CA SER A 156 1.34 1.93 -6.60
C SER A 156 1.57 1.95 -5.08
N ALA A 157 2.82 1.94 -4.63
CA ALA A 157 3.18 1.94 -3.21
C ALA A 157 2.76 3.24 -2.50
N VAL A 158 3.06 4.40 -3.09
CA VAL A 158 2.64 5.72 -2.54
C VAL A 158 1.12 5.94 -2.66
N THR A 159 0.48 5.37 -3.68
CA THR A 159 -0.98 5.46 -3.90
C THR A 159 -1.76 4.56 -2.95
N SER A 160 -1.21 3.42 -2.53
CA SER A 160 -1.87 2.48 -1.62
C SER A 160 -2.34 3.17 -0.33
N ILE A 161 -3.48 2.73 0.20
CA ILE A 161 -3.90 3.03 1.58
C ILE A 161 -3.49 1.93 2.56
N SER A 162 -3.25 0.72 2.03
CA SER A 162 -2.95 -0.49 2.80
C SER A 162 -1.53 -0.46 3.36
N ILE A 163 -0.58 0.07 2.57
CA ILE A 163 0.79 0.34 2.98
C ILE A 163 0.93 1.84 3.21
N ARG A 164 1.30 2.24 4.43
CA ARG A 164 1.67 3.63 4.75
C ARG A 164 3.14 3.83 4.46
N ILE A 165 3.48 4.81 3.62
CA ILE A 165 4.86 5.17 3.28
C ILE A 165 5.09 6.63 3.66
N HIS A 166 6.11 6.87 4.47
CA HIS A 166 6.45 8.18 5.02
C HIS A 166 7.96 8.25 5.29
N GLY A 167 8.45 9.39 5.81
CA GLY A 167 9.82 9.57 6.26
C GLY A 167 10.89 9.18 5.21
N ASP A 168 11.95 8.50 5.68
CA ASP A 168 13.07 8.07 4.85
C ASP A 168 12.65 7.13 3.70
N CYS A 169 11.63 6.30 3.90
CA CYS A 169 11.15 5.40 2.86
C CYS A 169 10.49 6.18 1.71
N LEU A 170 9.71 7.23 2.03
CA LEU A 170 9.12 8.11 1.02
C LEU A 170 10.21 8.91 0.28
N LEU A 171 11.20 9.44 1.00
CA LEU A 171 12.33 10.16 0.40
C LEU A 171 13.16 9.27 -0.54
N MET A 172 13.36 8.00 -0.17
CA MET A 172 14.02 7.00 -1.02
C MET A 172 13.25 6.75 -2.33
N ILE A 173 11.92 6.64 -2.26
CA ILE A 173 11.06 6.49 -3.44
C ILE A 173 11.17 7.72 -4.35
N VAL A 174 10.96 8.92 -3.81
CA VAL A 174 11.00 10.17 -4.57
C VAL A 174 12.37 10.35 -5.22
N ARG A 175 13.46 10.08 -4.49
CA ARG A 175 14.81 10.09 -5.05
C ARG A 175 14.98 9.07 -6.18
N THR A 176 14.50 7.84 -6.01
CA THR A 176 14.60 6.79 -7.03
C THR A 176 13.88 7.18 -8.33
N CYS A 177 12.68 7.76 -8.23
CA CYS A 177 11.95 8.28 -9.38
C CYS A 177 12.65 9.49 -10.02
N TYR A 178 13.31 10.34 -9.21
CA TYR A 178 14.08 11.49 -9.71
C TYR A 178 15.39 11.07 -10.41
N ASP A 179 16.10 10.07 -9.87
CA ASP A 179 17.25 9.44 -10.53
C ASP A 179 16.83 8.90 -11.91
N ILE A 180 15.70 8.16 -12.02
CA ILE A 180 15.16 7.67 -13.31
C ILE A 180 14.79 8.83 -14.25
N TYR A 181 14.22 9.92 -13.74
CA TYR A 181 13.89 11.11 -14.54
C TYR A 181 15.14 11.76 -15.18
N LEU A 182 16.27 11.80 -14.46
CA LEU A 182 17.51 12.41 -14.94
C LEU A 182 18.38 11.46 -15.77
N GLU A 183 18.44 10.18 -15.41
CA GLU A 183 19.45 9.24 -15.90
C GLU A 183 18.92 8.24 -16.94
N SER A 184 17.59 8.07 -17.06
CA SER A 184 17.01 7.18 -18.08
C SER A 184 17.36 7.65 -19.49
N LYS A 185 17.63 6.69 -20.37
CA LYS A 185 17.92 6.94 -21.80
C LYS A 185 16.64 7.06 -22.64
N ASN A 186 15.49 6.71 -22.08
CA ASN A 186 14.21 6.68 -22.78
C ASN A 186 13.36 7.89 -22.36
N VAL A 187 13.03 8.76 -23.31
CA VAL A 187 12.25 9.98 -23.07
C VAL A 187 10.85 9.67 -22.52
N VAL A 188 10.24 8.55 -22.90
CA VAL A 188 8.96 8.11 -22.33
C VAL A 188 9.13 7.77 -20.85
N ASN A 189 10.22 7.13 -20.46
CA ASN A 189 10.52 6.80 -19.06
C ASN A 189 10.80 8.07 -18.24
N GLN A 190 11.60 9.00 -18.76
CA GLN A 190 11.84 10.31 -18.13
C GLN A 190 10.50 11.03 -17.89
N THR A 191 9.67 11.14 -18.92
CA THR A 191 8.37 11.81 -18.84
C THR A 191 7.39 11.07 -17.90
N THR A 192 7.42 9.74 -17.88
CA THR A 192 6.65 8.91 -16.93
C THR A 192 7.12 9.15 -15.49
N ALA A 193 8.43 9.26 -15.27
CA ALA A 193 9.00 9.57 -13.96
C ALA A 193 8.61 10.97 -13.49
N LYS A 194 8.69 12.00 -14.36
CA LYS A 194 8.22 13.37 -14.09
C LYS A 194 6.75 13.40 -13.66
N ALA A 195 5.87 12.72 -14.41
CA ALA A 195 4.45 12.62 -14.08
C ALA A 195 4.22 11.85 -12.76
N SER A 196 4.94 10.75 -12.55
CA SER A 196 4.83 9.94 -11.32
C SER A 196 5.26 10.74 -10.08
N LEU A 197 6.33 11.52 -10.17
CA LEU A 197 6.80 12.41 -9.10
C LEU A 197 5.74 13.46 -8.73
N VAL A 198 5.13 14.11 -9.72
CA VAL A 198 4.07 15.10 -9.48
C VAL A 198 2.82 14.43 -8.88
N GLN A 199 2.42 13.25 -9.36
CA GLN A 199 1.32 12.49 -8.78
C GLN A 199 1.62 12.11 -7.31
N MET A 200 2.83 11.63 -6.99
CA MET A 200 3.25 11.32 -5.63
C MET A 200 3.15 12.54 -4.71
N LEU A 201 3.64 13.71 -5.16
CA LEU A 201 3.53 14.95 -4.39
C LEU A 201 2.07 15.34 -4.16
N VAL A 202 1.22 15.28 -5.19
CA VAL A 202 -0.23 15.55 -5.05
C VAL A 202 -0.89 14.62 -4.03
N ILE A 203 -0.59 13.31 -4.09
CA ILE A 203 -1.10 12.34 -3.10
C ILE A 203 -0.66 12.72 -1.67
N VAL A 204 0.64 12.98 -1.47
CA VAL A 204 1.19 13.30 -0.14
C VAL A 204 0.60 14.61 0.41
N PHE A 205 0.55 15.68 -0.39
CA PHE A 205 -0.02 16.95 0.05
C PHE A 205 -1.52 16.82 0.37
N ARG A 206 -2.32 16.15 -0.46
CA ARG A 206 -3.76 15.97 -0.20
C ARG A 206 -4.04 15.12 1.02
N ARG A 207 -3.27 14.05 1.24
CA ARG A 207 -3.40 13.21 2.45
C ARG A 207 -3.02 13.98 3.72
N MET A 208 -1.99 14.84 3.63
CA MET A 208 -1.56 15.70 4.73
C MET A 208 -2.55 16.83 5.02
N GLU A 209 -3.12 17.48 4.00
CA GLU A 209 -4.14 18.55 4.14
C GLU A 209 -5.41 18.06 4.86
N ALA A 210 -5.76 16.79 4.67
CA ALA A 210 -6.97 16.18 5.21
C ALA A 210 -6.74 15.26 6.41
N ASP A 211 -5.49 15.13 6.88
CA ASP A 211 -5.05 14.20 7.93
C ASP A 211 -5.57 12.76 7.75
N SER A 212 -5.57 12.27 6.51
CA SER A 212 -6.18 10.99 6.15
C SER A 212 -5.55 10.34 4.91
N SER A 213 -5.29 9.03 4.97
CA SER A 213 -4.79 8.25 3.83
C SER A 213 -5.87 7.91 2.79
N THR A 214 -7.15 7.96 3.16
CA THR A 214 -8.27 7.44 2.35
C THR A 214 -8.94 8.48 1.46
N VAL A 215 -8.41 9.72 1.42
CA VAL A 215 -8.94 10.77 0.54
C VAL A 215 -8.80 10.37 -0.93
N PRO A 216 -9.88 10.45 -1.73
CA PRO A 216 -9.81 10.12 -3.15
C PRO A 216 -8.93 11.14 -3.89
N ILE A 217 -7.89 10.65 -4.56
CA ILE A 217 -6.96 11.47 -5.34
C ILE A 217 -7.20 11.21 -6.83
N GLN A 218 -7.47 12.27 -7.59
CA GLN A 218 -7.63 12.13 -9.04
C GLN A 218 -6.24 12.00 -9.73
N PRO A 219 -6.15 11.27 -10.87
CA PRO A 219 -4.98 11.30 -11.72
C PRO A 219 -4.71 12.73 -12.22
N ILE A 220 -3.45 13.18 -12.19
CA ILE A 220 -3.06 14.46 -12.81
C ILE A 220 -3.30 14.45 -14.33
N VAL A 221 -3.56 15.62 -14.91
CA VAL A 221 -3.60 15.82 -16.36
C VAL A 221 -2.17 16.03 -16.86
N VAL A 222 -1.58 15.00 -17.45
CA VAL A 222 -0.16 15.00 -17.84
C VAL A 222 0.14 16.07 -18.92
N ALA A 223 -0.84 16.40 -19.76
CA ALA A 223 -0.72 17.46 -20.76
C ALA A 223 -0.47 18.86 -20.16
N GLU A 224 -0.93 19.13 -18.93
CA GLU A 224 -0.68 20.41 -18.23
C GLU A 224 0.75 20.49 -17.65
N LEU A 225 1.40 19.35 -17.47
CA LEU A 225 2.76 19.24 -16.92
C LEU A 225 3.85 19.30 -18.00
N MET A 226 3.48 19.20 -19.28
CA MET A 226 4.39 19.38 -20.41
C MET A 226 4.20 20.79 -20.98
N GLU A 227 5.24 21.62 -20.86
CA GLU A 227 5.27 22.89 -21.59
C GLU A 227 5.25 22.60 -23.10
N PRO A 228 4.54 23.40 -23.91
CA PRO A 228 4.54 23.24 -25.36
C PRO A 228 5.91 23.63 -25.94
N VAL A 229 6.82 22.66 -26.02
CA VAL A 229 8.08 22.80 -26.75
C VAL A 229 7.74 23.04 -28.22
N GLU A 230 8.23 24.13 -28.78
CA GLU A 230 7.91 24.49 -30.16
C GLU A 230 8.39 23.42 -31.16
N LYS A 231 7.44 22.91 -31.95
CA LYS A 231 7.62 22.19 -33.22
C LYS A 231 8.24 20.78 -33.12
N SER A 232 7.42 19.79 -32.80
CA SER A 232 7.05 18.73 -33.77
C SER A 232 5.82 17.97 -33.28
N ASP A 233 5.26 17.06 -34.10
CA ASP A 233 3.99 16.37 -33.81
C ASP A 233 4.10 14.89 -33.32
N PRO A 234 5.04 14.49 -32.42
CA PRO A 234 5.01 13.19 -31.76
C PRO A 234 4.43 13.22 -30.33
N ASP A 235 4.27 14.40 -29.72
CA ASP A 235 4.02 14.54 -28.28
C ASP A 235 2.67 13.98 -27.80
N ASN A 236 1.64 13.97 -28.65
CA ASN A 236 0.31 13.46 -28.30
C ASN A 236 0.31 11.96 -27.97
N SER A 237 1.16 11.15 -28.61
CA SER A 237 1.23 9.72 -28.30
C SER A 237 1.95 9.46 -26.97
N MET A 238 2.96 10.27 -26.63
CA MET A 238 3.70 10.15 -25.37
C MET A 238 2.85 10.63 -24.19
N THR A 239 2.20 11.80 -24.31
CA THR A 239 1.28 12.31 -23.28
C THR A 239 0.16 11.31 -22.98
N GLN A 240 -0.44 10.70 -24.01
CA GLN A 240 -1.46 9.65 -23.85
C GLN A 240 -0.93 8.39 -23.16
N PHE A 241 0.26 7.90 -23.51
CA PHE A 241 0.87 6.75 -22.83
C PHE A 241 1.07 7.04 -21.34
N VAL A 242 1.67 8.18 -21.02
CA VAL A 242 1.97 8.56 -19.63
C VAL A 242 0.69 8.81 -18.84
N GLN A 243 -0.32 9.44 -19.44
CA GLN A 243 -1.64 9.58 -18.81
C GLN A 243 -2.27 8.21 -18.52
N GLY A 244 -2.23 7.30 -19.50
CA GLY A 244 -2.75 5.94 -19.34
C GLY A 244 -2.02 5.15 -18.24
N PHE A 245 -0.71 5.35 -18.11
CA PHE A 245 0.11 4.75 -17.05
C PHE A 245 -0.33 5.23 -15.65
N ILE A 246 -0.41 6.55 -15.43
CA ILE A 246 -0.83 7.13 -14.15
C ILE A 246 -2.28 6.73 -13.82
N THR A 247 -3.21 6.93 -14.76
CA THR A 247 -4.64 6.62 -14.57
C THR A 247 -4.86 5.14 -14.24
N LYS A 248 -4.14 4.22 -14.91
CA LYS A 248 -4.22 2.79 -14.60
C LYS A 248 -3.75 2.47 -13.18
N ILE A 249 -2.69 3.10 -12.69
CA ILE A 249 -2.17 2.85 -11.33
C ILE A 249 -3.15 3.36 -10.27
N MET A 250 -3.81 4.50 -10.49
CA MET A 250 -4.89 4.96 -9.61
C MET A 250 -6.06 3.94 -9.59
N GLN A 251 -6.50 3.50 -10.77
CA GLN A 251 -7.61 2.54 -10.92
C GLN A 251 -7.31 1.15 -10.33
N ASP A 252 -6.09 0.62 -10.55
CA ASP A 252 -5.65 -0.67 -10.02
C ASP A 252 -5.78 -0.67 -8.46
N ILE A 253 -5.55 0.47 -7.80
CA ILE A 253 -5.70 0.65 -6.35
C ILE A 253 -7.17 0.88 -5.95
N ASP A 254 -7.89 1.79 -6.61
CA ASP A 254 -9.30 2.13 -6.28
C ASP A 254 -10.24 0.90 -6.30
N VAL A 255 -10.01 -0.04 -7.22
CA VAL A 255 -10.80 -1.30 -7.31
C VAL A 255 -10.67 -2.17 -6.06
N VAL A 256 -9.54 -2.09 -5.34
CA VAL A 256 -9.37 -2.79 -4.04
C VAL A 256 -10.16 -2.10 -2.93
N LEU A 257 -10.31 -0.77 -3.01
CA LEU A 257 -10.99 0.03 -1.99
C LEU A 257 -12.51 -0.07 -2.11
N ASN A 258 -13.00 -0.05 -3.35
CA ASN A 258 -14.41 -0.15 -3.69
C ASN A 258 -14.64 -1.35 -4.63
N PRO A 259 -14.82 -2.58 -4.10
CA PRO A 259 -15.27 -3.74 -4.88
C PRO A 259 -16.76 -3.60 -5.25
N ALA A 260 -17.08 -2.61 -6.07
CA ALA A 260 -18.42 -2.37 -6.58
C ALA A 260 -18.85 -3.49 -7.54
N THR A 261 -20.13 -3.88 -7.44
CA THR A 261 -20.79 -4.88 -8.28
C THR A 261 -20.51 -4.66 -9.77
N PRO A 262 -20.29 -5.70 -10.60
CA PRO A 262 -19.79 -5.53 -11.97
C PRO A 262 -20.64 -4.57 -12.83
N GLY A 263 -20.10 -3.38 -13.08
CA GLY A 263 -20.65 -2.43 -14.03
C GLY A 263 -20.64 -3.04 -15.43
N LYS A 264 -21.80 -3.04 -16.10
CA LYS A 264 -21.96 -3.60 -17.46
C LYS A 264 -20.99 -2.92 -18.43
N GLY A 265 -20.35 -3.74 -19.28
CA GLY A 265 -19.54 -3.27 -20.40
C GLY A 265 -20.35 -2.48 -21.46
N PRO A 266 -19.66 -1.87 -22.43
CA PRO A 266 -20.25 -0.84 -23.28
C PRO A 266 -21.23 -1.38 -24.33
N LEU A 267 -22.37 -0.67 -24.42
CA LEU A 267 -23.31 -0.55 -25.54
C LEU A 267 -23.44 -1.73 -26.54
N ALA A 268 -24.51 -2.50 -26.38
CA ALA A 268 -25.23 -3.16 -27.47
C ALA A 268 -26.72 -2.80 -27.37
N GLY A 269 -27.39 -2.55 -28.50
CA GLY A 269 -28.71 -1.91 -28.54
C GLY A 269 -29.94 -2.84 -28.55
N HIS A 270 -31.08 -2.23 -28.88
CA HIS A 270 -32.46 -2.78 -28.89
C HIS A 270 -33.08 -3.05 -27.49
N ASP A 271 -34.39 -2.96 -27.28
CA ASP A 271 -35.48 -2.14 -27.86
C ASP A 271 -36.74 -2.41 -27.00
N GLY A 272 -37.69 -1.47 -26.90
CA GLY A 272 -39.10 -1.74 -26.55
C GLY A 272 -39.53 -2.09 -25.11
N ALA A 273 -40.71 -1.55 -24.77
CA ALA A 273 -41.74 -2.11 -23.86
C ALA A 273 -41.54 -2.12 -22.32
N PHE A 274 -41.92 -0.99 -21.70
CA PHE A 274 -42.92 -0.86 -20.62
C PHE A 274 -43.29 -2.09 -19.77
N GLU A 275 -43.11 -1.96 -18.45
CA GLU A 275 -44.20 -2.26 -17.51
C GLU A 275 -44.17 -1.29 -16.31
N THR A 276 -45.35 -0.82 -15.89
CA THR A 276 -45.51 0.19 -14.83
C THR A 276 -46.14 -0.46 -13.60
N THR A 277 -45.54 -0.26 -12.42
CA THR A 277 -46.21 -0.54 -11.15
C THR A 277 -46.11 0.68 -10.24
N THR A 278 -47.21 1.42 -10.13
CA THR A 278 -47.37 2.57 -9.24
C THR A 278 -47.69 2.13 -7.82
N VAL A 279 -46.97 2.60 -6.81
CA VAL A 279 -47.52 2.81 -5.45
C VAL A 279 -46.89 4.07 -4.80
N GLU A 280 -47.78 4.90 -4.25
CA GLU A 280 -47.60 5.94 -3.22
C GLU A 280 -46.61 7.10 -3.41
N THR A 281 -47.23 8.27 -3.63
CA THR A 281 -46.68 9.61 -3.45
C THR A 281 -46.45 9.92 -1.96
N THR A 282 -45.21 10.20 -1.57
CA THR A 282 -44.88 11.01 -0.39
C THR A 282 -44.23 12.33 -0.82
N ASN A 283 -44.59 13.41 -0.13
CA ASN A 283 -44.16 14.77 -0.44
C ASN A 283 -42.68 14.97 -0.04
N PRO A 284 -41.78 15.46 -0.91
CA PRO A 284 -40.34 15.50 -0.65
C PRO A 284 -39.86 16.52 0.40
N ALA A 285 -40.75 16.99 1.30
CA ALA A 285 -40.44 17.96 2.35
C ALA A 285 -40.22 17.35 3.75
N ASP A 286 -40.68 16.13 4.02
CA ASP A 286 -40.65 15.51 5.37
C ASP A 286 -39.38 14.69 5.68
N LEU A 287 -38.36 14.72 4.82
CA LEU A 287 -37.11 13.95 4.99
C LEU A 287 -35.87 14.81 5.32
N LEU A 288 -36.06 16.05 5.77
CA LEU A 288 -34.98 17.00 6.06
C LEU A 288 -35.00 17.60 7.48
N ASP A 289 -35.63 16.95 8.46
CA ASP A 289 -35.70 17.44 9.87
C ASP A 289 -35.30 16.38 10.93
N SER A 290 -34.73 15.24 10.51
CA SER A 290 -34.31 14.16 11.44
C SER A 290 -32.81 14.06 11.69
N THR A 291 -31.95 14.72 10.89
CA THR A 291 -30.49 14.49 10.93
C THR A 291 -29.75 15.52 11.79
N ASP A 292 -30.30 16.73 11.98
CA ASP A 292 -29.65 17.78 12.78
C ASP A 292 -29.85 17.60 14.30
N LYS A 293 -30.86 16.84 14.71
CA LYS A 293 -31.21 16.68 16.13
C LYS A 293 -30.21 15.81 16.89
N ASP A 294 -29.80 14.69 16.31
CA ASP A 294 -28.82 13.77 16.92
C ASP A 294 -27.39 14.36 16.97
N MET A 295 -27.08 15.29 16.06
CA MET A 295 -25.78 15.98 15.99
C MET A 295 -25.60 17.03 17.11
N LEU A 296 -26.68 17.54 17.69
CA LEU A 296 -26.62 18.51 18.80
C LEU A 296 -26.44 17.85 20.17
N ASP A 297 -27.03 16.67 20.40
CA ASP A 297 -26.89 15.94 21.68
C ASP A 297 -25.49 15.32 21.86
N ALA A 298 -24.85 14.85 20.77
CA ALA A 298 -23.47 14.36 20.81
C ALA A 298 -22.48 15.40 21.40
N LYS A 299 -22.71 16.68 21.11
CA LYS A 299 -21.84 17.78 21.55
C LYS A 299 -22.06 18.19 23.02
N TYR A 300 -23.17 17.80 23.63
CA TYR A 300 -23.45 18.07 25.05
C TYR A 300 -22.74 17.10 26.01
N TRP A 301 -22.35 15.90 25.55
CA TRP A 301 -21.61 14.93 26.37
C TRP A 301 -20.13 15.31 26.56
N GLU A 302 -19.47 15.84 25.53
CA GLU A 302 -18.06 16.26 25.65
C GLU A 302 -17.86 17.49 26.56
N ILE A 303 -18.82 18.40 26.59
CA ILE A 303 -18.73 19.64 27.39
C ILE A 303 -18.91 19.37 28.90
N ARG A 304 -19.63 18.31 29.28
CA ARG A 304 -19.85 17.95 30.70
C ARG A 304 -18.71 17.13 31.32
N GLY A 305 -17.82 16.57 30.50
CA GLY A 305 -16.73 15.67 30.96
C GLY A 305 -15.45 16.37 31.45
N ARG A 306 -15.32 17.70 31.33
CA ARG A 306 -14.06 18.42 31.60
C ARG A 306 -14.26 19.73 32.37
N GLY A 307 -14.86 19.64 33.55
CA GLY A 307 -14.97 20.75 34.51
C GLY A 307 -15.24 20.25 35.91
N GLY A 308 -14.21 20.20 36.76
CA GLY A 308 -14.34 19.78 38.16
C GLY A 308 -14.29 20.95 39.13
N SER A 309 -15.09 20.88 40.21
CA SER A 309 -14.66 20.95 41.63
C SER A 309 -15.75 21.49 42.58
N ALA A 310 -15.79 20.92 43.80
CA ALA A 310 -16.46 21.39 45.03
C ALA A 310 -18.02 21.46 44.99
N THR A 311 -18.81 21.11 46.02
CA THR A 311 -18.64 20.61 47.41
C THR A 311 -19.70 19.49 47.67
N ASP A 312 -19.87 18.78 48.80
CA ASP A 312 -19.15 18.61 50.09
C ASP A 312 -19.54 17.24 50.73
N GLU A 313 -19.01 16.91 51.93
CA GLU A 313 -19.33 15.77 52.82
C GLU A 313 -19.13 14.33 52.25
N GLY A 314 -18.54 13.34 52.93
CA GLY A 314 -17.87 13.31 54.24
C GLY A 314 -18.01 11.94 54.93
N GLN A 315 -17.03 11.03 54.82
CA GLN A 315 -16.87 9.92 55.78
C GLN A 315 -15.52 9.18 55.73
N ASP A 316 -15.06 8.80 56.92
CA ASP A 316 -13.85 8.03 57.28
C ASP A 316 -13.54 6.79 56.43
N CYS A 317 -12.24 6.60 56.13
CA CYS A 317 -11.41 5.53 56.72
C CYS A 317 -9.97 5.69 56.21
N GLY A 318 -9.02 6.05 57.08
CA GLY A 318 -7.63 6.33 56.68
C GLY A 318 -6.72 5.09 56.65
N PHE A 319 -5.51 5.26 56.09
CA PHE A 319 -4.27 4.67 56.63
C PHE A 319 -3.02 5.28 55.97
N GLY A 320 -2.03 5.67 56.79
CA GLY A 320 -0.60 5.74 56.39
C GLY A 320 -0.14 6.93 55.51
N ALA A 321 0.13 8.07 56.14
CA ALA A 321 1.01 9.10 55.57
C ALA A 321 2.47 8.91 56.03
N VAL A 322 3.42 8.96 55.11
CA VAL A 322 4.79 9.46 55.34
C VAL A 322 5.24 10.16 54.04
N GLU A 323 5.24 11.49 54.04
CA GLU A 323 6.08 12.29 53.15
C GLU A 323 7.38 12.65 53.90
N ASP A 324 8.48 12.85 53.18
CA ASP A 324 9.23 14.11 53.31
C ASP A 324 10.07 14.36 52.03
N PRO A 325 10.36 15.63 51.62
CA PRO A 325 10.79 15.94 50.26
C PRO A 325 12.26 16.34 50.10
N ALA A 326 12.85 15.95 48.97
CA ALA A 326 13.93 16.67 48.29
C ALA A 326 13.90 16.25 46.79
N GLY A 327 13.77 17.13 45.80
CA GLY A 327 13.89 18.59 45.83
C GLY A 327 15.21 19.07 45.22
N GLU A 328 15.66 18.52 44.09
CA GLU A 328 16.77 19.09 43.33
C GLU A 328 16.68 18.81 41.82
N CYS A 329 17.24 19.73 41.03
CA CYS A 329 17.06 19.85 39.59
C CYS A 329 18.41 19.73 38.89
N TRP A 330 18.52 18.88 37.85
CA TRP A 330 19.73 18.79 37.01
C TRP A 330 19.36 18.75 35.53
N GLY A 331 19.70 19.83 34.83
CA GLY A 331 19.62 19.93 33.37
C GLY A 331 20.96 19.73 32.67
N CYS A 332 20.89 19.52 31.36
CA CYS A 332 21.93 19.69 30.33
C CYS A 332 23.40 19.63 30.76
N LEU A 333 24.08 18.50 30.48
CA LEU A 333 25.53 18.50 30.32
C LEU A 333 26.04 17.30 29.49
N GLN A 334 26.02 17.41 28.16
CA GLN A 334 26.99 16.75 27.27
C GLN A 334 27.31 17.61 26.03
N ASP A 335 28.40 18.35 26.15
CA ASP A 335 29.26 18.75 25.03
C ASP A 335 30.70 18.34 25.41
N LYS A 336 31.54 18.09 24.39
CA LYS A 336 32.96 17.71 24.44
C LYS A 336 33.36 16.28 24.86
N ARG A 337 33.34 15.39 23.85
CA ARG A 337 34.48 14.52 23.43
C ARG A 337 34.08 13.88 22.08
N GLN A 338 34.85 13.95 20.98
CA GLN A 338 36.24 14.39 20.76
C GLN A 338 36.33 15.50 19.71
#